data_AF-A0A1H3LIJ2-F1
#
_entry.id   AF-A0A1H3LIJ2-F1
#
_cell.length_a   1.000
_cell.length_b   1.000
_cell.length_c   1.000
_cell.angle_alpha   90.00
_cell.angle_beta   90.00
_cell.angle_gamma   90.00
#
_symmetry.space_group_name_H-M   'P 1'
#
loop_
_entity.id
_entity.type
_entity.pdbx_description
1 polymer ?
#
loop_
_entity_poly.entity_id
_entity_poly.type
_entity_poly.pdbx_seq_one_letter_code
_entity_poly.pdbx_strand_id
1 'polypeptide(L)'
;MDKPGFTPQLRGTLFSALTGRGGDVSGRPDADVRGMLLAIGGPANTKSGINLTAVAAELGVSRRTAERWVTNASQRIRLRGANLSKVVAKSRQAATTKAGRRKAMAAVRQGPRSRYGAKLSVTGQQGPLRSGTAYRRRRKITLDLAPEATEAMLAAYEDGGDKGYMAWLETYASENYLDDWGFDSISDIAVDDPRSGL
;
A
#
# COMPACT_ATOMS: atom_id res chain seq x y z
N MET A 1 1.54 -9.55 23.25
CA MET A 1 1.06 -10.39 22.14
C MET A 1 1.13 -9.57 20.88
N ASP A 2 2.02 -9.92 19.95
CA ASP A 2 2.07 -9.30 18.63
C ASP A 2 0.76 -9.60 17.91
N LYS A 3 -0.06 -8.58 17.64
CA LYS A 3 -1.29 -8.77 16.85
C LYS A 3 -0.89 -9.38 15.49
N PRO A 4 -1.41 -10.55 15.10
CA PRO A 4 -1.18 -11.12 13.78
C PRO A 4 -1.78 -10.15 12.75
N GLY A 5 -0.94 -9.44 12.02
CA GLY A 5 -1.42 -8.38 11.12
C GLY A 5 -0.31 -7.65 10.40
N PHE A 6 0.85 -7.43 11.04
CA PHE A 6 1.99 -6.72 10.43
C PHE A 6 2.85 -7.61 9.54
N THR A 7 2.22 -8.26 8.56
CA THR A 7 2.89 -9.16 7.63
C THR A 7 3.38 -8.40 6.39
N PRO A 8 4.42 -8.88 5.68
CA PRO A 8 4.77 -8.36 4.36
C PRO A 8 3.59 -8.35 3.38
N GLN A 9 2.65 -9.28 3.54
CA GLN A 9 1.43 -9.36 2.76
C GLN A 9 0.51 -8.16 3.04
N LEU A 10 0.20 -7.84 4.30
CA LEU A 10 -0.60 -6.66 4.63
C LEU A 10 0.03 -5.38 4.07
N ARG A 11 1.35 -5.23 4.22
CA ARG A 11 2.08 -4.08 3.68
C ARG A 11 1.87 -3.91 2.17
N GLY A 12 1.99 -5.01 1.42
CA GLY A 12 1.76 -5.01 -0.03
C GLY A 12 0.32 -4.63 -0.38
N THR A 13 -0.65 -5.21 0.32
CA THR A 13 -2.08 -4.91 0.15
C THR A 13 -2.37 -3.44 0.43
N LEU A 14 -1.90 -2.90 1.56
CA LEU A 14 -2.08 -1.49 1.94
C LEU A 14 -1.41 -0.56 0.94
N PHE A 15 -0.15 -0.82 0.60
CA PHE A 15 0.59 0.01 -0.33
C PHE A 15 -0.15 0.08 -1.68
N SER A 16 -0.61 -1.06 -2.19
CA SER A 16 -1.35 -1.12 -3.45
C SER A 16 -2.68 -0.36 -3.37
N ALA A 17 -3.50 -0.64 -2.35
CA ALA A 17 -4.82 -0.04 -2.19
C ALA A 17 -4.76 1.48 -2.01
N LEU A 18 -3.86 1.96 -1.15
CA LEU A 18 -3.76 3.37 -0.80
C LEU A 18 -3.06 4.19 -1.88
N THR A 19 -1.98 3.67 -2.47
CA THR A 19 -1.21 4.42 -3.49
C THR A 19 -1.74 4.26 -4.91
N GLY A 20 -2.59 3.25 -5.14
CA GLY A 20 -3.00 2.82 -6.49
C GLY A 20 -1.86 2.18 -7.29
N ARG A 21 -0.72 1.87 -6.66
CA ARG A 21 0.45 1.29 -7.32
C ARG A 21 0.50 -0.21 -7.06
N GLY A 22 0.45 -1.04 -8.11
CA GLY A 22 0.76 -2.47 -8.02
C GLY A 22 2.25 -2.77 -7.78
N GLY A 23 2.92 -2.00 -6.93
CA GLY A 23 4.35 -2.12 -6.66
C GLY A 23 4.65 -3.21 -5.63
N ASP A 24 5.82 -3.86 -5.75
CA ASP A 24 6.30 -4.84 -4.79
C ASP A 24 7.13 -4.14 -3.70
N VAL A 25 6.63 -4.19 -2.46
CA VAL A 25 7.25 -3.59 -1.26
C VAL A 25 7.60 -4.67 -0.22
N SER A 26 7.67 -5.93 -0.64
CA SER A 26 7.95 -7.07 0.25
C SER A 26 9.36 -6.98 0.86
N GLY A 27 10.31 -6.44 0.10
CA GLY A 27 11.72 -6.39 0.46
C GLY A 27 12.43 -7.74 0.32
N ARG A 28 11.89 -8.64 -0.52
CA ARG A 28 12.55 -9.93 -0.80
C ARG A 28 13.42 -9.83 -2.06
N PRO A 29 14.63 -10.41 -2.08
CA PRO A 29 15.51 -10.38 -3.26
C PRO A 29 14.99 -11.17 -4.48
N ASP A 30 14.09 -12.11 -4.28
CA ASP A 30 13.46 -12.95 -5.30
C ASP A 30 12.09 -12.43 -5.76
N ALA A 31 11.69 -11.25 -5.29
CA ALA A 31 10.46 -10.56 -5.62
C ALA A 31 10.40 -10.03 -7.07
N ASP A 32 9.23 -9.52 -7.48
CA ASP A 32 9.07 -8.91 -8.80
C ASP A 32 9.89 -7.62 -8.92
N VAL A 33 10.95 -7.67 -9.72
CA VAL A 33 11.82 -6.51 -10.00
C VAL A 33 11.03 -5.36 -10.61
N ARG A 34 10.09 -5.63 -11.51
CA ARG A 34 9.31 -4.57 -12.13
C ARG A 34 8.42 -3.89 -11.09
N GLY A 35 7.74 -4.66 -10.26
CA GLY A 35 6.97 -4.19 -9.11
C GLY A 35 7.82 -3.37 -8.15
N MET A 36 9.04 -3.79 -7.81
CA MET A 36 9.94 -3.03 -6.93
C MET A 36 10.32 -1.68 -7.54
N LEU A 37 10.63 -1.64 -8.83
CA LEU A 37 10.94 -0.39 -9.53
C LEU A 37 9.71 0.53 -9.64
N LEU A 38 8.52 -0.03 -9.83
CA LEU A 38 7.26 0.72 -9.77
C LEU A 38 7.00 1.31 -8.38
N ALA A 39 7.31 0.58 -7.30
CA ALA A 39 7.18 1.09 -5.93
C ALA A 39 8.10 2.31 -5.69
N ILE A 40 9.34 2.26 -6.21
CA ILE A 40 10.35 3.33 -6.07
C ILE A 40 9.99 4.57 -6.89
N GLY A 41 9.73 4.38 -8.19
CA GLY A 41 9.55 5.48 -9.14
C GLY A 41 8.12 6.02 -9.19
N GLY A 42 7.13 5.17 -8.91
CA GLY A 42 5.73 5.44 -9.20
C GLY A 42 5.39 5.29 -10.69
N PRO A 43 4.08 5.37 -11.01
CA PRO A 43 3.59 5.26 -12.37
C PRO A 43 3.97 6.48 -13.21
N ALA A 44 4.06 6.31 -14.53
CA ALA A 44 4.21 7.40 -15.48
C ALA A 44 3.55 7.04 -16.82
N ASN A 45 3.15 8.06 -17.59
CA ASN A 45 2.65 7.89 -18.94
C ASN A 45 3.81 7.64 -19.93
N THR A 46 4.43 6.47 -19.83
CA THR A 46 5.55 6.02 -20.66
C THR A 46 5.32 4.57 -21.09
N LYS A 47 6.04 4.10 -22.11
CA LYS A 47 5.96 2.70 -22.56
C LYS A 47 6.25 1.68 -21.45
N SER A 48 7.09 2.03 -20.47
CA SER A 48 7.36 1.16 -19.32
C SER A 48 6.27 1.20 -18.25
N GLY A 49 5.43 2.24 -18.24
CA GLY A 49 4.48 2.55 -17.17
C GLY A 49 5.12 3.01 -15.87
N ILE A 50 6.44 3.25 -15.85
CA ILE A 50 7.23 3.57 -14.65
C ILE A 50 7.99 4.87 -14.87
N ASN A 51 8.06 5.73 -13.84
CA ASN A 51 8.91 6.92 -13.86
C ASN A 51 10.39 6.54 -13.70
N LEU A 52 11.04 6.20 -14.82
CA LEU A 52 12.44 5.77 -14.86
C LEU A 52 13.42 6.86 -14.41
N THR A 53 13.07 8.14 -14.56
CA THR A 53 13.89 9.25 -14.06
C THR A 53 13.91 9.26 -12.54
N ALA A 54 12.75 9.08 -11.89
CA ALA A 54 12.66 8.98 -10.44
C ALA A 54 13.38 7.74 -9.89
N VAL A 55 13.25 6.59 -10.58
CA VAL A 55 14.00 5.37 -10.24
C VAL A 55 15.51 5.61 -10.30
N ALA A 56 16.00 6.20 -11.39
CA ALA A 56 17.41 6.50 -11.60
C ALA A 56 17.98 7.40 -10.50
N ALA A 57 17.24 8.47 -10.15
CA ALA A 57 17.62 9.39 -9.09
C ALA A 57 17.68 8.69 -7.71
N GLU A 58 16.66 7.90 -7.35
CA GLU A 58 16.61 7.19 -6.06
C GLU A 58 17.69 6.13 -5.88
N LEU A 59 18.10 5.50 -6.98
CA LEU A 59 19.09 4.42 -6.97
C LEU A 59 20.52 4.89 -7.27
N GLY A 60 20.69 6.14 -7.69
CA GLY A 60 21.99 6.70 -8.08
C GLY A 60 22.56 6.01 -9.33
N VAL A 61 21.73 5.73 -10.33
CA VAL A 61 22.12 5.08 -11.59
C VAL A 61 21.65 5.87 -12.81
N SER A 62 22.15 5.55 -14.00
CA SER A 62 21.65 6.17 -15.23
C SER A 62 20.20 5.73 -15.54
N ARG A 63 19.43 6.59 -16.22
CA ARG A 63 18.09 6.24 -16.73
C ARG A 63 18.13 5.00 -17.65
N ARG A 64 19.16 4.87 -18.49
CA ARG A 64 19.37 3.69 -19.36
C ARG A 64 19.56 2.40 -18.55
N THR A 65 20.23 2.48 -17.41
CA THR A 65 20.38 1.35 -16.48
C THR A 65 19.03 0.94 -15.90
N ALA A 66 18.24 1.91 -15.41
CA ALA A 66 16.91 1.65 -14.87
C ALA A 66 15.96 1.07 -15.93
N GLU A 67 15.98 1.61 -17.14
CA GLU A 67 15.22 1.10 -18.29
C GLU A 67 15.57 -0.35 -18.60
N ARG A 68 16.88 -0.67 -18.67
CA ARG A 68 17.36 -2.03 -18.91
C ARG A 68 16.86 -3.02 -17.85
N TRP A 69 16.74 -2.60 -16.59
CA TRP A 69 16.18 -3.46 -15.55
C TRP A 69 14.68 -3.70 -15.72
N VAL A 70 13.92 -2.70 -16.15
CA VAL A 70 12.50 -2.89 -16.45
C VAL A 70 12.29 -3.80 -17.66
N THR A 71 13.00 -3.56 -18.77
CA THR A 71 12.87 -4.37 -19.99
C THR A 71 13.25 -5.84 -19.77
N ASN A 72 14.22 -6.09 -18.89
CA ASN A 72 14.70 -7.44 -18.59
C ASN A 72 14.18 -7.95 -17.24
N ALA A 73 13.10 -7.39 -16.68
CA ALA A 73 12.63 -7.75 -15.34
C ALA A 73 12.25 -9.24 -15.21
N SER A 74 11.76 -9.85 -16.29
CA SER A 74 11.47 -11.30 -16.38
C SER A 74 12.74 -12.17 -16.43
N GLN A 75 13.89 -11.59 -16.75
CA GLN A 75 15.16 -12.28 -16.87
C GLN A 75 15.95 -12.12 -15.56
N ARG A 76 16.14 -13.20 -14.80
CA ARG A 76 16.90 -13.24 -13.52
C ARG A 76 18.41 -12.92 -13.66
N ILE A 77 18.85 -12.38 -14.79
CA ILE A 77 20.24 -12.36 -15.22
C ILE A 77 20.93 -10.98 -15.06
N ARG A 78 20.23 -9.86 -14.81
CA ARG A 78 20.88 -8.52 -14.85
C ARG A 78 20.78 -7.61 -13.63
N LEU A 79 19.95 -7.93 -12.63
CA LEU A 79 19.94 -7.20 -11.35
C LEU A 79 20.48 -8.14 -10.26
N ARG A 80 21.72 -7.93 -9.85
CA ARG A 80 22.43 -8.77 -8.87
C ARG A 80 23.30 -7.92 -7.95
N GLY A 81 23.77 -8.54 -6.86
CA GLY A 81 24.71 -7.93 -5.93
C GLY A 81 24.20 -6.61 -5.35
N ALA A 82 25.08 -5.62 -5.24
CA ALA A 82 24.78 -4.33 -4.61
C ALA A 82 23.57 -3.61 -5.22
N ASN A 83 23.34 -3.73 -6.54
CA ASN A 83 22.20 -3.09 -7.19
C ASN A 83 20.88 -3.76 -6.79
N LEU A 84 20.85 -5.09 -6.69
CA LEU A 84 19.67 -5.81 -6.20
C LEU A 84 19.36 -5.42 -4.75
N SER A 85 20.37 -5.41 -3.88
CA SER A 85 20.21 -5.00 -2.48
C SER A 85 19.66 -3.58 -2.36
N LYS A 86 20.14 -2.64 -3.19
CA LYS A 86 19.63 -1.26 -3.23
C LYS A 86 18.17 -1.20 -3.69
N VAL A 87 17.80 -1.90 -4.75
CA VAL A 87 16.41 -1.95 -5.25
C VAL A 87 15.49 -2.52 -4.17
N VAL A 88 15.87 -3.64 -3.56
CA VAL A 88 15.12 -4.30 -2.47
C VAL A 88 14.93 -3.37 -1.27
N ALA A 89 16.00 -2.67 -0.86
CA ALA A 89 15.93 -1.75 0.26
C ALA A 89 15.02 -0.56 -0.04
N LYS A 90 15.18 0.08 -1.21
CA LYS A 90 14.43 1.27 -1.61
C LYS A 90 12.95 0.96 -1.85
N SER A 91 12.63 -0.18 -2.46
CA SER A 91 11.24 -0.61 -2.66
C SER A 91 10.54 -0.84 -1.32
N ARG A 92 11.19 -1.53 -0.37
CA ARG A 92 10.66 -1.70 0.99
C ARG A 92 10.48 -0.35 1.70
N GLN A 93 11.45 0.54 1.59
CA GLN A 93 11.40 1.87 2.23
C GLN A 93 10.22 2.72 1.77
N ALA A 94 9.73 2.52 0.53
CA ALA A 94 8.55 3.20 0.01
C ALA A 94 7.29 2.94 0.86
N ALA A 95 7.18 1.78 1.53
CA ALA A 95 6.07 1.45 2.42
C ALA A 95 6.45 1.49 3.91
N THR A 96 7.72 1.23 4.27
CA THR A 96 8.10 1.12 5.68
C THR A 96 8.57 2.42 6.32
N THR A 97 9.00 3.41 5.54
CA THR A 97 9.45 4.71 6.09
C THR A 97 8.38 5.77 5.94
N LYS A 98 8.31 6.70 6.90
CA LYS A 98 7.39 7.86 6.85
C LYS A 98 7.61 8.71 5.59
N ALA A 99 8.87 8.99 5.27
CA ALA A 99 9.23 9.75 4.06
C ALA A 99 8.83 9.00 2.77
N GLY A 100 9.08 7.69 2.70
CA GLY A 100 8.69 6.85 1.57
C GLY A 100 7.19 6.83 1.35
N ARG A 101 6.40 6.64 2.41
CA ARG A 101 4.93 6.64 2.34
C ARG A 101 4.39 7.99 1.88
N ARG A 102 4.86 9.10 2.47
CA ARG A 102 4.48 10.46 2.04
C ARG A 102 4.76 10.69 0.55
N LYS A 103 5.94 10.29 0.07
CA LYS A 103 6.29 10.37 -1.35
C LYS A 103 5.37 9.50 -2.21
N ALA A 104 5.03 8.29 -1.76
CA ALA A 104 4.15 7.38 -2.48
C ALA A 104 2.70 7.91 -2.58
N MET A 105 2.23 8.59 -1.52
CA MET A 105 0.89 9.12 -1.36
C MET A 105 0.69 10.53 -1.95
N ALA A 106 1.75 11.23 -2.36
CA ALA A 106 1.68 12.62 -2.82
C ALA A 106 0.64 12.86 -3.93
N ALA A 107 0.54 11.96 -4.92
CA ALA A 107 -0.46 12.08 -5.98
C ALA A 107 -1.89 11.77 -5.49
N VAL A 108 -2.02 10.83 -4.53
CA VAL A 108 -3.31 10.44 -3.95
C VAL A 108 -3.92 11.60 -3.16
N ARG A 109 -3.08 12.32 -2.39
CA ARG A 109 -3.44 13.55 -1.65
C ARG A 109 -3.97 14.67 -2.56
N GLN A 110 -3.61 14.67 -3.84
CA GLN A 110 -4.10 15.65 -4.81
C GLN A 110 -5.31 15.14 -5.60
N GLY A 111 -5.63 13.85 -5.45
CA GLY A 111 -6.63 13.15 -6.23
C GLY A 111 -8.05 13.24 -5.66
N PRO A 112 -9.01 12.64 -6.37
CA PRO A 112 -10.41 12.62 -5.97
C PRO A 112 -10.71 12.13 -4.56
N ARG A 113 -10.05 11.06 -4.12
CA ARG A 113 -10.32 10.41 -2.82
C ARG A 113 -10.13 11.39 -1.66
N SER A 114 -9.08 12.21 -1.74
CA SER A 114 -8.79 13.26 -0.77
C SER A 114 -9.84 14.38 -0.80
N ARG A 115 -10.34 14.74 -1.99
CA ARG A 115 -11.27 15.86 -2.17
C ARG A 115 -12.73 15.55 -1.86
N TYR A 116 -13.18 14.33 -2.17
CA TYR A 116 -14.59 13.98 -2.16
C TYR A 116 -14.92 12.84 -1.19
N GLY A 117 -13.93 12.33 -0.46
CA GLY A 117 -14.09 11.12 0.33
C GLY A 117 -13.83 9.86 -0.49
N ALA A 118 -14.06 8.70 0.12
CA ALA A 118 -13.76 7.40 -0.45
C ALA A 118 -14.74 6.33 0.03
N LYS A 119 -14.84 5.23 -0.70
CA LYS A 119 -15.48 4.00 -0.24
C LYS A 119 -14.42 2.98 0.09
N LEU A 120 -14.30 2.62 1.37
CA LEU A 120 -13.31 1.67 1.86
C LEU A 120 -13.95 0.28 2.02
N SER A 121 -13.49 -0.68 1.22
CA SER A 121 -13.82 -2.09 1.38
C SER A 121 -12.68 -2.82 2.09
N VAL A 122 -13.00 -3.60 3.13
CA VAL A 122 -12.02 -4.43 3.85
C VAL A 122 -12.51 -5.88 3.92
N THR A 123 -11.71 -6.80 3.37
CA THR A 123 -11.99 -8.23 3.40
C THR A 123 -10.98 -8.97 4.27
N GLY A 124 -11.45 -9.81 5.18
CA GLY A 124 -10.58 -10.55 6.10
C GLY A 124 -11.35 -11.31 7.17
N GLN A 125 -10.63 -11.88 8.13
CA GLN A 125 -11.23 -12.45 9.34
C GLN A 125 -11.52 -11.31 10.33
N GLN A 126 -12.79 -11.09 10.62
CA GLN A 126 -13.26 -9.93 11.38
C GLN A 126 -14.60 -10.20 12.08
N GLY A 127 -14.97 -9.35 13.03
CA GLY A 127 -16.22 -9.46 13.80
C GLY A 127 -16.20 -8.64 15.10
N PRO A 128 -17.25 -8.71 15.92
CA PRO A 128 -17.25 -8.15 17.27
C PRO A 128 -16.17 -8.83 18.13
N LEU A 129 -15.44 -8.09 18.96
CA LEU A 129 -14.36 -8.63 19.79
C LEU A 129 -14.89 -9.31 21.06
N ARG A 130 -15.88 -8.69 21.73
CA ARG A 130 -16.54 -9.15 22.96
C ARG A 130 -17.26 -10.48 22.79
N SER A 131 -17.71 -10.80 21.58
CA SER A 131 -18.39 -12.08 21.29
C SER A 131 -17.44 -13.26 21.06
N GLY A 132 -16.13 -13.07 21.32
CA GLY A 132 -15.11 -14.11 21.17
C GLY A 132 -15.00 -14.64 19.74
N THR A 133 -14.45 -15.85 19.59
CA THR A 133 -14.22 -16.49 18.28
C THR A 133 -15.52 -16.92 17.58
N ALA A 134 -16.62 -17.05 18.34
CA ALA A 134 -17.90 -17.56 17.85
C ALA A 134 -18.45 -16.73 16.67
N TYR A 135 -18.20 -15.42 16.66
CA TYR A 135 -18.68 -14.50 15.63
C TYR A 135 -17.60 -13.99 14.68
N ARG A 136 -16.33 -14.37 14.85
CA ARG A 136 -15.25 -14.05 13.90
C ARG A 136 -15.44 -14.88 12.63
N ARG A 137 -15.56 -14.21 11.49
CA ARG A 137 -15.75 -14.86 10.18
C ARG A 137 -15.01 -14.10 9.11
N ARG A 138 -14.75 -14.80 8.00
CA ARG A 138 -14.30 -14.15 6.78
C ARG A 138 -15.46 -13.31 6.23
N ARG A 139 -15.29 -11.99 6.18
CA ARG A 139 -16.30 -11.05 5.68
C ARG A 139 -15.65 -9.98 4.83
N LYS A 140 -16.47 -9.32 4.01
CA LYS A 140 -16.19 -8.01 3.42
C LYS A 140 -17.10 -7.00 4.10
N ILE A 141 -16.52 -5.96 4.69
CA ILE A 141 -17.28 -4.78 5.12
C ILE A 141 -16.98 -3.62 4.17
N THR A 142 -17.90 -2.68 4.10
CA THR A 142 -17.71 -1.45 3.35
C THR A 142 -18.03 -0.26 4.24
N LEU A 143 -17.16 0.73 4.22
CA LEU A 143 -17.21 1.94 5.03
C LEU A 143 -17.21 3.14 4.08
N ASP A 144 -18.22 3.99 4.20
CA ASP A 144 -18.22 5.27 3.48
C ASP A 144 -17.40 6.27 4.31
N LEU A 145 -16.43 6.91 3.65
CA LEU A 145 -15.51 7.86 4.25
C LEU A 145 -15.79 9.26 3.70
N ALA A 146 -16.19 10.17 4.58
CA ALA A 146 -16.17 11.60 4.27
C ALA A 146 -14.73 12.07 3.99
N PRO A 147 -14.52 13.22 3.31
CA PRO A 147 -13.18 13.75 3.02
C PRO A 147 -12.27 13.79 4.25
N GLU A 148 -12.78 14.21 5.40
CA GLU A 148 -12.04 14.30 6.67
C GLU A 148 -11.60 12.92 7.17
N ALA A 149 -12.48 11.92 7.08
CA ALA A 149 -12.18 10.54 7.45
C ALA A 149 -11.17 9.90 6.49
N THR A 150 -11.26 10.20 5.19
CA THR A 150 -10.25 9.79 4.21
C THR A 150 -8.90 10.42 4.52
N GLU A 151 -8.84 11.72 4.79
CA GLU A 151 -7.57 12.37 5.16
C GLU A 151 -6.98 11.79 6.45
N ALA A 152 -7.81 11.50 7.45
CA ALA A 152 -7.38 10.84 8.68
C ALA A 152 -6.80 9.44 8.41
N MET A 153 -7.44 8.64 7.53
CA MET A 153 -6.93 7.35 7.08
C MET A 153 -5.55 7.48 6.41
N LEU A 154 -5.43 8.41 5.46
CA LEU A 154 -4.18 8.62 4.72
C LEU A 154 -3.06 9.09 5.64
N ALA A 155 -3.35 10.02 6.57
CA ALA A 155 -2.40 10.50 7.56
C ALA A 155 -1.96 9.38 8.52
N ALA A 156 -2.90 8.54 8.99
CA ALA A 156 -2.59 7.41 9.86
C ALA A 156 -1.63 6.42 9.18
N TYR A 157 -1.83 6.13 7.89
CA TYR A 157 -0.89 5.31 7.14
C TYR A 157 0.46 6.01 6.94
N GLU A 158 0.49 7.27 6.54
CA GLU A 158 1.76 7.98 6.33
C GLU A 158 2.60 8.07 7.61
N ASP A 159 1.99 8.39 8.74
CA ASP A 159 2.70 8.59 10.00
C ASP A 159 3.02 7.26 10.70
N GLY A 160 2.05 6.35 10.82
CA GLY A 160 2.19 5.10 11.57
C GLY A 160 2.40 3.84 10.72
N GLY A 161 2.38 3.95 9.39
CA GLY A 161 2.44 2.80 8.49
C GLY A 161 1.26 1.85 8.68
N ASP A 162 1.52 0.56 8.50
CA ASP A 162 0.52 -0.50 8.68
C ASP A 162 -0.11 -0.45 10.09
N LYS A 163 0.67 -0.12 11.13
CA LYS A 163 0.19 0.03 12.52
C LYS A 163 -0.77 1.20 12.68
N GLY A 164 -0.40 2.36 12.15
CA GLY A 164 -1.25 3.55 12.20
C GLY A 164 -2.56 3.34 11.46
N TYR A 165 -2.50 2.76 10.26
CA TYR A 165 -3.68 2.42 9.49
C TYR A 165 -4.61 1.46 10.25
N MET A 166 -4.07 0.37 10.81
CA MET A 166 -4.88 -0.61 11.53
C MET A 166 -5.54 -0.01 12.78
N ALA A 167 -4.82 0.83 13.53
CA ALA A 167 -5.38 1.51 14.70
C ALA A 167 -6.53 2.48 14.31
N TRP A 168 -6.34 3.23 13.22
CA TRP A 168 -7.40 4.07 12.66
C TRP A 168 -8.60 3.24 12.21
N LEU A 169 -8.37 2.14 11.48
CA LEU A 169 -9.44 1.29 10.95
C LEU A 169 -10.26 0.63 12.05
N GLU A 170 -9.62 0.09 13.10
CA GLU A 170 -10.31 -0.51 14.25
C GLU A 170 -11.20 0.53 14.94
N THR A 171 -10.68 1.75 15.16
CA THR A 171 -11.45 2.85 15.76
C THR A 171 -12.64 3.25 14.89
N TYR A 172 -12.39 3.52 13.61
CA TYR A 172 -13.42 3.98 12.68
C TYR A 172 -14.52 2.93 12.49
N ALA A 173 -14.17 1.64 12.38
CA ALA A 173 -15.14 0.56 12.23
C ALA A 173 -15.99 0.37 13.50
N SER A 174 -15.39 0.51 14.69
CA SER A 174 -16.13 0.44 15.96
C SER A 174 -17.17 1.57 16.07
N GLU A 175 -16.84 2.76 15.59
CA GLU A 175 -17.72 3.93 15.67
C GLU A 175 -18.77 3.98 14.56
N ASN A 176 -18.43 3.52 13.34
CA ASN A 176 -19.23 3.78 12.13
C ASN A 176 -19.81 2.53 11.46
N TYR A 177 -19.51 1.32 11.97
CA TYR A 177 -20.07 0.08 11.43
C TYR A 177 -20.82 -0.72 12.49
N LEU A 178 -20.13 -1.19 13.52
CA LEU A 178 -20.72 -1.90 14.64
C LEU A 178 -19.80 -1.78 15.86
N ASP A 179 -20.37 -1.50 17.04
CA ASP A 179 -19.59 -1.35 18.27
C ASP A 179 -18.65 -2.54 18.48
N ASP A 180 -17.41 -2.26 18.87
CA ASP A 180 -16.41 -3.25 19.21
C ASP A 180 -16.04 -4.19 18.02
N TRP A 181 -16.15 -3.69 16.78
CA TRP A 181 -15.67 -4.41 15.60
C TRP A 181 -14.14 -4.40 15.51
N GLY A 182 -13.55 -5.56 15.19
CA GLY A 182 -12.10 -5.66 14.98
C GLY A 182 -11.68 -6.67 13.92
N PHE A 183 -10.37 -6.77 13.67
CA PHE A 183 -9.79 -7.53 12.55
C PHE A 183 -8.68 -8.47 13.02
N ASP A 184 -8.79 -9.77 12.73
CA ASP A 184 -7.76 -10.78 13.00
C ASP A 184 -6.77 -10.89 11.84
N SER A 185 -7.26 -10.67 10.63
CA SER A 185 -6.44 -10.61 9.42
C SER A 185 -7.17 -9.83 8.35
N ILE A 186 -6.40 -9.24 7.45
CA ILE A 186 -6.91 -8.60 6.24
C ILE A 186 -6.27 -9.30 5.04
N SER A 187 -7.12 -9.79 4.14
CA SER A 187 -6.70 -10.41 2.89
C SER A 187 -6.79 -9.46 1.69
N ASP A 188 -7.67 -8.46 1.76
CA ASP A 188 -7.88 -7.51 0.67
C ASP A 188 -8.41 -6.16 1.18
N ILE A 189 -7.99 -5.08 0.52
CA ILE A 189 -8.42 -3.71 0.78
C ILE A 189 -8.64 -3.03 -0.57
N ALA A 190 -9.78 -2.39 -0.74
CA ALA A 190 -10.04 -1.49 -1.86
C ALA A 190 -10.49 -0.13 -1.34
N VAL A 191 -9.98 0.92 -1.96
CA VAL A 191 -10.36 2.30 -1.67
C VAL A 191 -10.85 2.89 -2.98
N ASP A 192 -12.14 3.05 -3.14
CA ASP A 192 -12.74 3.52 -4.39
C ASP A 192 -13.03 5.02 -4.30
N ASP A 193 -12.94 5.71 -5.45
CA ASP A 193 -13.47 7.07 -5.56
C ASP A 193 -15.00 6.99 -5.49
N PRO A 194 -15.69 7.80 -4.69
CA PRO A 194 -17.16 7.82 -4.64
C PRO A 194 -17.80 8.03 -6.02
N ARG A 195 -17.05 8.54 -7.01
CA ARG A 195 -17.53 8.79 -8.38
C ARG A 195 -17.21 7.68 -9.39
N SER A 196 -16.56 6.57 -9.01
CA SER A 196 -16.19 5.50 -9.95
C SER A 196 -17.35 4.59 -10.40
N GLY A 197 -18.59 4.96 -10.09
CA GLY A 197 -19.82 4.26 -10.50
C GLY A 197 -20.84 5.16 -11.21
N LEU A 198 -20.43 6.35 -11.66
CA LEU A 198 -21.21 7.28 -12.48
C LEU A 198 -20.66 7.33 -13.91
#